data_AF-A0A7V9DNW0-F1
#
_entry.id   AF-A0A7V9DNW0-F1
#
_cell.length_a   1.000
_cell.length_b   1.000
_cell.length_c   1.000
_cell.angle_alpha   90.00
_cell.angle_beta   90.00
_cell.angle_gamma   90.00
#
_symmetry.space_group_name_H-M   'P 1'
#
loop_
_entity.id
_entity.type
_entity.pdbx_description
1 polymer ?
#
loop_
_entity_poly.entity_id
_entity_poly.type
_entity_poly.pdbx_seq_one_letter_code
_entity_poly.pdbx_strand_id
1 'polypeptide(L)'
;MSSANGRLTGLREGQVIVYGGDRTTTVPAELANAFRAGDRLIVVDRTGDLLHVPAAAHGAATSAVDAALDAFGTLGRCTDDQISSFFLSFADRLADDEQAAPIFAANADDVDRASAAGRSTTRLRLTEAMRADMIAGLRMWAQTPADRGATERVLDHGSWSVEARRAPLGVVGFVFEGRPNVFADAAGVVRTGNTAVLRIGSDALGTARTIVTHALAPALSG
;
A
#
# COMPACT_ATOMS: atom_id res chain seq x y z
N MET A 1 -19.56 -16.97 21.42
CA MET A 1 -18.99 -17.22 22.78
C MET A 1 -17.77 -16.31 22.92
N SER A 2 -17.66 -15.59 24.03
CA SER A 2 -16.57 -14.64 24.31
C SER A 2 -15.52 -15.32 25.20
N SER A 3 -14.23 -15.07 24.97
CA SER A 3 -13.14 -15.54 25.84
C SER A 3 -13.08 -14.77 27.17
N ALA A 4 -12.27 -15.24 28.13
CA ALA A 4 -12.06 -14.60 29.43
C ALA A 4 -11.62 -13.11 29.36
N ASN A 5 -11.08 -12.67 28.21
CA ASN A 5 -10.68 -11.28 27.95
C ASN A 5 -11.69 -10.49 27.08
N GLY A 6 -12.94 -10.96 26.93
CA GLY A 6 -13.95 -10.25 26.17
C GLY A 6 -13.80 -10.33 24.64
N ARG A 7 -12.87 -11.15 24.12
CA ARG A 7 -12.67 -11.32 22.67
C ARG A 7 -13.62 -12.36 22.08
N LEU A 8 -14.20 -12.05 20.92
CA LEU A 8 -14.99 -12.97 20.10
C LEU A 8 -14.10 -14.15 19.63
N THR A 9 -14.51 -15.38 19.92
CA THR A 9 -13.83 -16.60 19.45
C THR A 9 -14.65 -17.40 18.44
N GLY A 10 -15.91 -17.02 18.26
CA GLY A 10 -16.87 -17.68 17.38
C GLY A 10 -18.20 -16.94 17.36
N LEU A 11 -18.92 -17.09 16.27
CA LEU A 11 -20.26 -16.53 16.06
C LEU A 11 -21.29 -17.66 15.91
N ARG A 12 -22.56 -17.36 16.20
CA ARG A 12 -23.68 -18.27 15.94
C ARG A 12 -24.62 -17.63 14.92
N GLU A 13 -25.20 -18.43 14.05
CA GLU A 13 -26.28 -17.97 13.18
C GLU A 13 -27.41 -17.36 14.02
N GLY A 14 -27.96 -16.23 13.56
CA GLY A 14 -29.01 -15.49 14.28
C GLY A 14 -28.52 -14.77 15.54
N GLN A 15 -27.23 -14.83 15.87
CA GLN A 15 -26.68 -14.06 16.99
C GLN A 15 -26.91 -12.57 16.74
N VAL A 16 -27.54 -11.91 17.71
CA VAL A 16 -27.79 -10.46 17.67
C VAL A 16 -26.50 -9.72 18.02
N ILE A 17 -26.14 -8.75 17.17
CA ILE A 17 -25.03 -7.83 17.38
C ILE A 17 -25.60 -6.42 17.51
N VAL A 18 -25.29 -5.76 18.63
CA VAL A 18 -25.67 -4.36 18.87
C VAL A 18 -24.65 -3.45 18.19
N TYR A 19 -25.11 -2.39 17.55
CA TYR A 19 -24.28 -1.37 16.93
C TYR A 19 -24.96 0.00 17.00
N GLY A 20 -24.21 1.09 16.80
CA GLY A 20 -24.76 2.44 16.85
C GLY A 20 -25.37 2.87 18.17
N GLY A 21 -25.16 2.12 19.26
CA GLY A 21 -25.71 2.40 20.60
C GLY A 21 -27.07 1.76 20.88
N ASP A 22 -27.98 1.72 19.90
CA ASP A 22 -29.37 1.27 20.10
C ASP A 22 -29.93 0.37 18.97
N ARG A 23 -29.13 0.07 17.94
CA ARG A 23 -29.53 -0.74 16.78
C ARG A 23 -29.00 -2.16 16.86
N THR A 24 -29.64 -3.06 16.12
CA THR A 24 -29.26 -4.47 16.09
C THR A 24 -29.20 -5.02 14.68
N THR A 25 -28.28 -5.95 14.46
CA THR A 25 -28.15 -6.76 13.25
C THR A 25 -27.99 -8.23 13.65
N THR A 26 -28.18 -9.15 12.71
CA THR A 26 -28.07 -10.60 12.99
C THR A 26 -26.97 -11.24 12.16
N VAL A 27 -26.25 -12.18 12.77
CA VAL A 27 -25.19 -12.91 12.07
C VAL A 27 -25.79 -13.91 11.08
N PRO A 28 -25.50 -13.81 9.78
CA PRO A 28 -25.92 -14.81 8.80
C PRO A 28 -25.15 -16.13 8.95
N ALA A 29 -25.74 -17.23 8.50
CA ALA A 29 -25.16 -18.58 8.61
C ALA A 29 -23.76 -18.68 8.00
N GLU A 30 -23.56 -18.08 6.81
CA GLU A 30 -22.27 -18.09 6.11
C GLU A 30 -21.15 -17.48 6.96
N LEU A 31 -21.43 -16.33 7.58
CA LEU A 31 -20.48 -15.65 8.45
C LEU A 31 -20.19 -16.46 9.72
N ALA A 32 -21.23 -17.04 10.35
CA ALA A 32 -21.05 -17.89 11.52
C ALA A 32 -20.15 -19.10 11.21
N ASN A 33 -20.33 -19.71 10.03
CA ASN A 33 -19.55 -20.85 9.57
C ASN A 33 -18.13 -20.48 9.15
N ALA A 34 -17.89 -19.26 8.66
CA ALA A 34 -16.58 -18.79 8.23
C ALA A 34 -15.71 -18.28 9.39
N PHE A 35 -16.31 -17.69 10.43
CA PHE A 35 -15.58 -17.01 11.50
C PHE A 35 -14.75 -17.98 12.35
N ARG A 36 -13.50 -17.63 12.61
CA ARG A 36 -12.56 -18.36 13.47
C ARG A 36 -12.01 -17.47 14.58
N ALA A 37 -11.53 -18.08 15.66
CA ALA A 37 -10.89 -17.33 16.74
C ALA A 37 -9.69 -16.53 16.20
N GLY A 38 -9.62 -15.24 16.55
CA GLY A 38 -8.61 -14.31 16.05
C GLY A 38 -9.10 -13.44 14.89
N ASP A 39 -10.17 -13.83 14.20
CA ASP A 39 -10.82 -12.98 13.19
C ASP A 39 -11.43 -11.74 13.85
N ARG A 40 -11.65 -10.71 13.03
CA ARG A 40 -12.36 -9.49 13.45
C ARG A 40 -13.71 -9.41 12.76
N LEU A 41 -14.68 -8.93 13.52
CA LEU A 41 -16.00 -8.57 13.03
C LEU A 41 -16.13 -7.06 13.13
N ILE A 42 -16.40 -6.39 12.01
CA ILE A 42 -16.63 -4.94 11.98
C ILE A 42 -18.08 -4.73 11.57
N VAL A 43 -18.83 -3.95 12.36
CA VAL A 43 -20.19 -3.56 11.99
C VAL A 43 -20.13 -2.22 11.29
N VAL A 44 -20.67 -2.13 10.08
CA VAL A 44 -20.79 -0.86 9.36
C VAL A 44 -21.87 -0.04 10.06
N ASP A 45 -21.44 1.02 10.74
CA ASP A 45 -22.34 1.75 11.64
C ASP A 45 -23.59 2.31 10.93
N ARG A 46 -23.50 2.70 9.65
CA ARG A 46 -24.66 3.24 8.93
C ARG A 46 -25.69 2.16 8.55
N THR A 47 -25.25 0.97 8.17
CA THR A 47 -26.11 -0.05 7.54
C THR A 47 -26.38 -1.26 8.44
N GLY A 48 -25.52 -1.52 9.42
CA GLY A 48 -25.54 -2.76 10.21
C GLY A 48 -24.90 -3.95 9.50
N ASP A 49 -24.25 -3.73 8.35
CA ASP A 49 -23.56 -4.80 7.63
C ASP A 49 -22.41 -5.36 8.46
N LEU A 50 -22.28 -6.68 8.44
CA LEU A 50 -21.25 -7.40 9.17
C LEU A 50 -20.08 -7.73 8.25
N LEU A 51 -18.96 -7.06 8.44
CA LEU A 51 -17.72 -7.31 7.70
C LEU A 51 -16.84 -8.28 8.48
N HIS A 52 -16.54 -9.41 7.83
CA HIS A 52 -15.58 -10.40 8.31
C HIS A 52 -14.18 -10.04 7.84
N VAL A 53 -13.25 -9.90 8.79
CA VAL A 53 -11.83 -9.73 8.49
C VAL A 53 -11.07 -10.93 9.06
N PRO A 54 -10.60 -11.86 8.21
CA PRO A 54 -9.81 -12.99 8.64
C PRO A 54 -8.53 -12.56 9.37
N ALA A 55 -8.13 -13.32 10.40
CA ALA A 55 -6.94 -13.06 11.20
C ALA A 55 -5.67 -12.94 10.33
N ALA A 56 -5.53 -13.81 9.31
CA ALA A 56 -4.41 -13.78 8.38
C ALA A 56 -4.36 -12.49 7.55
N ALA A 57 -5.52 -12.02 7.06
CA ALA A 57 -5.59 -10.79 6.29
C ALA A 57 -5.25 -9.55 7.14
N HIS A 58 -5.79 -9.51 8.36
CA HIS A 58 -5.46 -8.45 9.30
C HIS A 58 -3.98 -8.48 9.71
N GLY A 59 -3.44 -9.67 10.02
CA GLY A 59 -2.04 -9.84 10.39
C GLY A 59 -1.07 -9.43 9.27
N ALA A 60 -1.39 -9.73 8.01
CA ALA A 60 -0.60 -9.28 6.87
C ALA A 60 -0.60 -7.74 6.74
N ALA A 61 -1.77 -7.10 6.92
CA ALA A 61 -1.88 -5.65 6.89
C ALA A 61 -1.10 -5.00 8.05
N THR A 62 -1.23 -5.50 9.27
CA THR A 62 -0.46 -5.02 10.44
C THR A 62 1.03 -5.16 10.20
N SER A 63 1.50 -6.33 9.75
CA SER A 63 2.93 -6.55 9.48
C SER A 63 3.48 -5.59 8.42
N ALA A 64 2.70 -5.29 7.38
CA ALA A 64 3.10 -4.34 6.35
C ALA A 64 3.15 -2.89 6.87
N VAL A 65 2.19 -2.51 7.73
CA VAL A 65 2.19 -1.18 8.38
C VAL A 65 3.37 -1.03 9.33
N ASP A 66 3.65 -2.04 10.16
CA ASP A 66 4.78 -2.03 11.09
C ASP A 66 6.12 -1.90 10.33
N ALA A 67 6.30 -2.67 9.26
CA ALA A 67 7.48 -2.55 8.40
C ALA A 67 7.61 -1.16 7.76
N ALA A 68 6.48 -0.54 7.35
CA ALA A 68 6.49 0.80 6.79
C ALA A 68 6.78 1.88 7.84
N LEU A 69 6.37 1.70 9.10
CA LEU A 69 6.70 2.58 10.22
C LEU A 69 8.20 2.50 10.56
N ASP A 70 8.78 1.30 10.60
CA ASP A 70 10.21 1.11 10.81
C ASP A 70 11.03 1.75 9.67
N ALA A 71 10.59 1.54 8.43
CA ALA A 71 11.19 2.15 7.26
C ALA A 71 11.06 3.68 7.27
N PHE A 72 9.97 4.24 7.81
CA PHE A 72 9.79 5.69 7.93
C PHE A 72 10.86 6.33 8.83
N GLY A 73 11.19 5.68 9.96
CA GLY A 73 12.30 6.09 10.82
C GLY A 73 13.67 6.03 10.14
N THR A 74 13.85 5.09 9.21
CA THR A 74 15.09 4.96 8.42
C THR A 74 15.16 6.01 7.31
N LEU A 75 14.05 6.20 6.57
CA LEU A 75 13.94 7.20 5.50
C LEU A 75 14.20 8.62 6.00
N GLY A 76 13.79 8.95 7.23
CA GLY A 76 14.08 10.24 7.85
C GLY A 76 15.56 10.55 8.03
N ARG A 77 16.46 9.58 7.84
CA ARG A 77 17.92 9.75 7.87
C ARG A 77 18.57 9.79 6.48
N CYS A 78 17.80 9.50 5.43
CA CYS A 78 18.32 9.51 4.06
C CYS A 78 18.43 10.96 3.55
N THR A 79 19.48 11.22 2.78
CA THR A 79 19.64 12.51 2.10
C THR A 79 18.76 12.60 0.85
N ASP A 80 18.54 13.82 0.37
CA ASP A 80 17.83 14.04 -0.89
C ASP A 80 18.54 13.34 -2.08
N ASP A 81 19.87 13.30 -2.08
CA ASP A 81 20.67 12.62 -3.10
C ASP A 81 20.48 11.10 -3.08
N GLN A 82 20.44 10.48 -1.89
CA GLN A 82 20.14 9.05 -1.76
C GLN A 82 18.74 8.72 -2.31
N ILE A 83 17.77 9.59 -2.03
CA ILE A 83 16.40 9.42 -2.51
C ILE A 83 16.31 9.64 -4.03
N SER A 84 17.04 10.61 -4.58
CA SER A 84 17.19 10.78 -6.03
C SER A 84 17.84 9.56 -6.68
N SER A 85 18.90 9.01 -6.06
CA SER A 85 19.60 7.80 -6.52
C SER A 85 18.66 6.59 -6.59
N PHE A 86 17.82 6.39 -5.57
CA PHE A 86 16.79 5.35 -5.59
C PHE A 86 15.89 5.45 -6.83
N PHE A 87 15.36 6.65 -7.13
CA PHE A 87 14.47 6.84 -8.28
C PHE A 87 15.18 6.56 -9.62
N LEU A 88 16.44 7.01 -9.75
CA LEU A 88 17.24 6.78 -10.95
C LEU A 88 17.57 5.29 -11.12
N SER A 89 18.02 4.62 -10.05
CA SER A 89 18.32 3.19 -10.06
C SER A 89 17.09 2.34 -10.38
N PHE A 90 15.92 2.71 -9.83
CA PHE A 90 14.67 2.03 -10.16
C PHE A 90 14.31 2.24 -11.63
N ALA A 91 14.44 3.46 -12.15
CA ALA A 91 14.19 3.76 -13.56
C ALA A 91 15.13 2.96 -14.49
N ASP A 92 16.42 2.89 -14.17
CA ASP A 92 17.41 2.18 -14.99
C ASP A 92 17.18 0.67 -14.96
N ARG A 93 16.76 0.11 -13.83
CA ARG A 93 16.36 -1.30 -13.74
C ARG A 93 15.11 -1.63 -14.55
N LEU A 94 14.14 -0.72 -14.61
CA LEU A 94 13.00 -0.90 -15.52
C LEU A 94 13.44 -0.74 -16.98
N ALA A 95 14.43 0.09 -17.29
CA ALA A 95 14.96 0.29 -18.64
C ALA A 95 15.86 -0.86 -19.14
N ASP A 96 16.40 -1.67 -18.24
CA ASP A 96 17.16 -2.87 -18.57
C ASP A 96 16.22 -4.01 -19.02
N ASP A 97 16.40 -4.49 -20.25
CA ASP A 97 15.58 -5.55 -20.83
C ASP A 97 15.72 -6.90 -20.12
N GLU A 98 16.90 -7.22 -19.56
CA GLU A 98 17.10 -8.45 -18.80
C GLU A 98 16.32 -8.43 -17.48
N GLN A 99 16.24 -7.27 -16.83
CA GLN A 99 15.45 -7.10 -15.61
C GLN A 99 13.95 -6.96 -15.89
N ALA A 100 13.58 -6.38 -17.04
CA ALA A 100 12.20 -6.22 -17.45
C ALA A 100 11.57 -7.53 -17.95
N ALA A 101 12.33 -8.41 -18.60
CA ALA A 101 11.83 -9.68 -19.13
C ALA A 101 10.99 -10.52 -18.13
N PRO A 102 11.45 -10.79 -16.88
CA PRO A 102 10.63 -11.51 -15.90
C PRO A 102 9.38 -10.74 -15.45
N ILE A 103 9.39 -9.40 -15.53
CA ILE A 103 8.23 -8.56 -15.22
C ILE A 103 7.16 -8.72 -16.30
N PHE A 104 7.54 -8.67 -17.58
CA PHE A 104 6.62 -8.88 -18.70
C PHE A 104 6.06 -10.31 -18.73
N ALA A 105 6.89 -11.31 -18.43
CA ALA A 105 6.45 -12.70 -18.34
C ALA A 105 5.37 -12.87 -17.26
N ALA A 106 5.62 -12.36 -16.05
CA ALA A 106 4.63 -12.41 -14.97
C ALA A 106 3.37 -11.60 -15.29
N ASN A 107 3.49 -10.51 -16.04
CA ASN A 107 2.34 -9.74 -16.49
C ASN A 107 1.49 -10.49 -17.51
N ALA A 108 2.11 -11.23 -18.43
CA ALA A 108 1.38 -12.09 -19.37
C ALA A 108 0.56 -13.15 -18.61
N ASP A 109 1.16 -13.82 -17.63
CA ASP A 109 0.47 -14.80 -16.78
C ASP A 109 -0.70 -14.17 -16.00
N ASP A 110 -0.50 -12.96 -15.45
CA ASP A 110 -1.53 -12.20 -14.75
C ASP A 110 -2.71 -11.85 -15.68
N VAL A 111 -2.40 -11.38 -16.89
CA VAL A 111 -3.37 -11.03 -17.94
C VAL A 111 -4.18 -12.26 -18.38
N ASP A 112 -3.51 -13.40 -18.59
CA ASP A 112 -4.17 -14.63 -19.01
C ASP A 112 -5.14 -15.14 -17.94
N ARG A 113 -4.71 -15.14 -16.66
CA ARG A 113 -5.58 -15.51 -15.54
C ARG A 113 -6.78 -14.57 -15.41
N ALA A 114 -6.56 -13.26 -15.52
CA ALA A 114 -7.63 -12.27 -15.45
C ALA A 114 -8.62 -12.43 -16.61
N SER A 115 -8.12 -12.67 -17.83
CA SER A 115 -8.94 -12.90 -19.01
C SER A 115 -9.77 -14.18 -18.90
N ALA A 116 -9.17 -15.29 -18.42
CA ALA A 116 -9.88 -16.55 -18.18
C ALA A 116 -10.98 -16.41 -17.11
N ALA A 117 -10.81 -15.50 -16.15
CA ALA A 117 -11.81 -15.16 -15.15
C ALA A 117 -12.86 -14.14 -15.63
N GLY A 118 -12.85 -13.76 -16.92
CA GLY A 118 -13.80 -12.78 -17.49
C GLY A 118 -13.59 -11.35 -17.01
N ARG A 119 -12.41 -11.01 -16.49
CA ARG A 119 -12.07 -9.66 -16.02
C ARG A 119 -11.46 -8.82 -17.14
N SER A 120 -11.67 -7.51 -17.08
CA SER A 120 -11.02 -6.58 -18.00
C SER A 120 -9.51 -6.54 -17.76
N THR A 121 -8.73 -6.65 -18.84
CA THR A 121 -7.26 -6.66 -18.80
C THR A 121 -6.64 -5.38 -19.35
N THR A 122 -7.45 -4.45 -19.87
CA THR A 122 -6.98 -3.23 -20.56
C THR A 122 -6.03 -2.39 -19.71
N ARG A 123 -6.27 -2.31 -18.39
CA ARG A 123 -5.42 -1.57 -17.44
C ARG A 123 -4.33 -2.42 -16.79
N LEU A 124 -4.40 -3.74 -16.94
CA LEU A 124 -3.47 -4.71 -16.36
C LEU A 124 -2.27 -4.97 -17.27
N ARG A 125 -2.49 -4.94 -18.58
CA ARG A 125 -1.45 -5.23 -19.58
C ARG A 125 -0.33 -4.19 -19.51
N LEU A 126 0.87 -4.66 -19.17
CA LEU A 126 2.11 -3.91 -19.27
C LEU A 126 2.54 -3.88 -20.74
N THR A 127 2.68 -2.68 -21.29
CA THR A 127 3.18 -2.44 -22.65
C THR A 127 4.50 -1.69 -22.57
N GLU A 128 5.27 -1.68 -23.66
CA GLU A 128 6.50 -0.87 -23.75
C GLU A 128 6.21 0.63 -23.54
N ALA A 129 5.07 1.13 -24.01
CA ALA A 129 4.65 2.51 -23.74
C ALA A 129 4.43 2.74 -22.23
N MET A 130 3.73 1.82 -21.55
CA MET A 130 3.52 1.92 -20.11
C MET A 130 4.84 1.82 -19.33
N ARG A 131 5.76 0.96 -19.75
CA ARG A 131 7.11 0.87 -19.19
C ARG A 131 7.87 2.20 -19.36
N ALA A 132 7.82 2.80 -20.55
CA ALA A 132 8.45 4.09 -20.81
C ALA A 132 7.87 5.21 -19.93
N ASP A 133 6.54 5.24 -19.75
CA ASP A 133 5.87 6.19 -18.86
C ASP A 133 6.31 6.03 -17.40
N MET A 134 6.42 4.77 -16.91
CA MET A 134 6.93 4.48 -15.57
C MET A 134 8.36 5.00 -15.37
N ILE A 135 9.24 4.75 -16.34
CA ILE A 135 10.64 5.22 -16.32
C ILE A 135 10.67 6.76 -16.30
N ALA A 136 9.86 7.41 -17.13
CA ALA A 136 9.77 8.86 -17.18
C ALA A 136 9.27 9.44 -15.84
N GLY A 137 8.24 8.84 -15.23
CA GLY A 137 7.72 9.24 -13.93
C GLY A 137 8.77 9.16 -12.81
N LEU A 138 9.53 8.07 -12.75
CA LEU A 138 10.63 7.91 -11.79
C LEU A 138 11.72 8.97 -11.98
N ARG A 139 12.15 9.23 -13.23
CA ARG A 139 13.14 10.27 -13.54
C ARG A 139 12.64 11.67 -13.21
N MET A 140 11.33 11.91 -13.34
CA MET A 140 10.70 13.16 -12.91
C MET A 140 10.74 13.31 -11.39
N TRP A 141 10.43 12.25 -10.64
CA TRP A 141 10.52 12.27 -9.17
C TRP A 141 11.96 12.51 -8.67
N ALA A 142 12.96 11.95 -9.34
CA ALA A 142 14.37 12.22 -9.02
C ALA A 142 14.74 13.72 -9.13
N GLN A 143 14.14 14.43 -10.10
CA GLN A 143 14.41 15.84 -10.37
C GLN A 143 13.52 16.80 -9.57
N THR A 144 12.43 16.31 -8.98
CA THR A 144 11.48 17.14 -8.23
C THR A 144 12.16 17.73 -7.01
N PRO A 145 12.18 19.07 -6.78
CA PRO A 145 12.84 19.64 -5.60
C PRO A 145 12.33 19.02 -4.29
N ALA A 146 13.24 18.72 -3.37
CA ALA A 146 12.85 18.27 -2.04
C ALA A 146 12.38 19.48 -1.21
N ASP A 147 11.25 19.32 -0.53
CA ASP A 147 10.62 20.33 0.33
C ASP A 147 10.42 19.83 1.77
N ARG A 148 11.00 18.66 2.09
CA ARG A 148 10.93 18.02 3.40
C ARG A 148 11.64 18.87 4.43
N GLY A 149 10.93 19.21 5.51
CA GLY A 149 11.48 20.06 6.56
C GLY A 149 11.65 21.53 6.16
N ALA A 150 11.15 21.95 4.99
CA ALA A 150 11.18 23.34 4.58
C ALA A 150 10.42 24.21 5.60
N THR A 151 11.02 25.34 5.98
CA THR A 151 10.37 26.31 6.85
C THR A 151 9.40 27.15 6.03
N GLU A 152 8.12 27.08 6.38
CA GLU A 152 7.05 27.81 5.70
C GLU A 152 6.87 29.21 6.27
N ARG A 153 7.05 29.36 7.59
CA ARG A 153 6.89 30.64 8.29
C ARG A 153 7.76 30.69 9.54
N VAL A 154 8.36 31.85 9.77
CA VAL A 154 9.05 32.17 11.02
C VAL A 154 8.34 33.35 11.68
N LEU A 155 8.07 33.23 12.97
CA LEU A 155 7.61 34.31 13.84
C LEU A 155 8.70 34.58 14.87
N ASP A 156 9.31 35.75 14.80
CA ASP A 156 10.37 36.17 15.71
C ASP A 156 9.81 37.17 16.73
N HIS A 157 10.04 36.89 18.02
CA HIS A 157 9.66 37.73 19.16
C HIS A 157 10.88 38.24 19.94
N GLY A 158 12.08 38.14 19.35
CA GLY A 158 13.35 38.63 19.91
C GLY A 158 13.98 37.67 20.90
N SER A 159 13.29 37.33 21.99
CA SER A 159 13.79 36.35 22.98
C SER A 159 13.44 34.90 22.64
N TRP A 160 12.53 34.69 21.71
CA TRP A 160 12.12 33.38 21.20
C TRP A 160 11.56 33.52 19.78
N SER A 161 11.56 32.41 19.04
CA SER A 161 10.94 32.32 17.73
C SER A 161 10.11 31.05 17.59
N VAL A 162 9.18 31.05 16.65
CA VAL A 162 8.37 29.88 16.26
C VAL A 162 8.50 29.66 14.76
N GLU A 163 8.80 28.43 14.36
CA GLU A 163 8.87 28.01 12.97
C GLU A 163 7.74 27.04 12.64
N ALA A 164 6.96 27.35 11.60
CA ALA A 164 6.11 26.37 10.94
C ALA A 164 6.94 25.66 9.88
N ARG A 165 7.04 24.32 9.95
CA ARG A 165 7.84 23.51 9.03
C ARG A 165 6.98 22.44 8.37
N ARG A 166 7.31 22.12 7.12
CA ARG A 166 6.70 21.03 6.37
C ARG A 166 7.20 19.68 6.90
N ALA A 167 6.29 18.85 7.38
CA ALA A 167 6.59 17.51 7.88
C ALA A 167 5.94 16.43 7.00
N PRO A 168 6.56 15.25 6.84
CA PRO A 168 5.90 14.11 6.24
C PRO A 168 4.64 13.70 7.02
N LEU A 169 3.68 13.08 6.31
CA LEU A 169 2.48 12.49 6.90
C LEU A 169 2.78 11.20 7.68
N GLY A 170 3.83 10.47 7.30
CA GLY A 170 4.19 9.17 7.87
C GLY A 170 4.02 8.04 6.88
N VAL A 171 3.17 7.06 7.22
CA VAL A 171 2.84 5.92 6.37
C VAL A 171 1.57 6.20 5.59
N VAL A 172 1.62 6.06 4.27
CA VAL A 172 0.47 6.27 3.38
C VAL A 172 -0.02 4.92 2.83
N GLY A 173 -1.30 4.61 3.03
CA GLY A 173 -1.93 3.44 2.42
C GLY A 173 -2.41 3.73 1.00
N PHE A 174 -1.91 2.99 0.01
CA PHE A 174 -2.40 3.05 -1.37
C PHE A 174 -3.22 1.80 -1.70
N VAL A 175 -4.49 1.99 -2.04
CA VAL A 175 -5.36 0.93 -2.54
C VAL A 175 -5.66 1.22 -3.99
N PHE A 176 -5.24 0.34 -4.89
CA PHE A 176 -5.43 0.52 -6.33
C PHE A 176 -5.76 -0.81 -7.03
N GLU A 177 -6.40 -0.67 -8.18
CA GLU A 177 -6.65 -1.78 -9.10
C GLU A 177 -5.34 -2.30 -9.73
N GLY A 178 -5.38 -3.44 -10.42
CA GLY A 178 -4.20 -4.06 -11.03
C GLY A 178 -3.60 -3.24 -12.17
N ARG A 179 -2.88 -2.16 -11.84
CA ARG A 179 -2.23 -1.22 -12.77
C ARG A 179 -0.72 -1.21 -12.52
N PRO A 180 0.09 -1.79 -13.41
CA PRO A 180 1.55 -1.83 -13.22
C PRO A 180 2.19 -0.46 -13.04
N ASN A 181 1.67 0.57 -13.75
CA ASN A 181 2.22 1.92 -13.69
C ASN A 181 2.15 2.55 -12.28
N VAL A 182 1.19 2.15 -11.45
CA VAL A 182 1.01 2.72 -10.12
C VAL A 182 2.20 2.43 -9.20
N PHE A 183 3.02 1.42 -9.47
CA PHE A 183 4.25 1.18 -8.69
C PHE A 183 5.26 2.32 -8.82
N ALA A 184 5.45 2.85 -10.03
CA ALA A 184 6.33 3.99 -10.28
C ALA A 184 5.73 5.27 -9.69
N ASP A 185 4.42 5.48 -9.88
CA ASP A 185 3.73 6.67 -9.40
C ASP A 185 3.69 6.72 -7.85
N ALA A 186 3.37 5.60 -7.21
CA ALA A 186 3.25 5.49 -5.75
C ALA A 186 4.61 5.65 -5.06
N ALA A 187 5.73 5.34 -5.73
CA ALA A 187 7.06 5.58 -5.19
C ALA A 187 7.33 7.07 -4.94
N GLY A 188 6.59 7.99 -5.59
CA GLY A 188 6.70 9.43 -5.39
C GLY A 188 6.53 9.88 -3.94
N VAL A 189 5.83 9.11 -3.09
CA VAL A 189 5.71 9.44 -1.65
C VAL A 189 7.04 9.46 -0.92
N VAL A 190 8.02 8.69 -1.42
CA VAL A 190 9.38 8.68 -0.87
C VAL A 190 10.02 10.05 -1.06
N ARG A 191 9.69 10.78 -2.15
CA ARG A 191 10.21 12.14 -2.40
C ARG A 191 9.70 13.17 -1.38
N THR A 192 8.52 12.96 -0.82
CA THR A 192 7.97 13.80 0.26
C THR A 192 8.26 13.25 1.66
N GLY A 193 9.08 12.19 1.74
CA GLY A 193 9.59 11.65 3.01
C GLY A 193 8.62 10.70 3.68
N ASN A 194 7.62 10.22 2.95
CA ASN A 194 6.64 9.25 3.43
C ASN A 194 7.03 7.85 2.98
N THR A 195 6.58 6.84 3.72
CA THR A 195 6.58 5.45 3.28
C THR A 195 5.18 5.04 2.84
N ALA A 196 5.06 3.94 2.09
CA ALA A 196 3.76 3.46 1.62
C ALA A 196 3.53 1.98 1.91
N VAL A 197 2.26 1.67 2.18
CA VAL A 197 1.72 0.31 2.14
C VAL A 197 0.85 0.19 0.91
N LEU A 198 1.28 -0.64 -0.04
CA LEU A 198 0.57 -0.84 -1.31
C LEU A 198 -0.34 -2.07 -1.20
N ARG A 199 -1.65 -1.88 -1.38
CA ARG A 199 -2.62 -2.96 -1.57
C ARG A 199 -3.09 -2.97 -3.01
N ILE A 200 -2.68 -4.01 -3.72
CA ILE A 200 -3.07 -4.27 -5.10
C ILE A 200 -4.16 -5.35 -5.19
N GLY A 201 -4.94 -5.33 -6.28
CA GLY A 201 -5.81 -6.44 -6.64
C GLY A 201 -5.03 -7.72 -6.92
N SER A 202 -5.61 -8.89 -6.61
CA SER A 202 -4.97 -10.19 -6.80
C SER A 202 -4.61 -10.49 -8.26
N ASP A 203 -5.31 -9.86 -9.20
CA ASP A 203 -5.11 -10.03 -10.64
C ASP A 203 -3.73 -9.53 -11.10
N ALA A 204 -3.06 -8.63 -10.35
CA ALA A 204 -1.74 -8.08 -10.69
C ALA A 204 -0.63 -8.47 -9.69
N LEU A 205 -0.89 -9.45 -8.83
CA LEU A 205 0.03 -9.79 -7.74
C LEU A 205 1.36 -10.38 -8.25
N GLY A 206 1.33 -11.11 -9.37
CA GLY A 206 2.54 -11.66 -10.00
C GLY A 206 3.44 -10.54 -10.49
N THR A 207 2.87 -9.64 -11.30
CA THR A 207 3.51 -8.42 -11.81
C THR A 207 4.09 -7.56 -10.69
N ALA A 208 3.32 -7.34 -9.62
CA ALA A 208 3.77 -6.57 -8.46
C ALA A 208 5.02 -7.17 -7.81
N ARG A 209 5.02 -8.48 -7.58
CA ARG A 209 6.13 -9.19 -6.93
C ARG A 209 7.39 -9.17 -7.79
N THR A 210 7.25 -9.30 -9.11
CA THR A 210 8.40 -9.26 -10.01
C THR A 210 8.97 -7.84 -10.14
N ILE A 211 8.13 -6.79 -10.19
CA ILE A 211 8.60 -5.39 -10.09
C ILE A 211 9.39 -5.18 -8.80
N VAL A 212 8.86 -5.65 -7.66
CA VAL A 212 9.55 -5.52 -6.37
C VAL A 212 10.91 -6.23 -6.40
N THR A 213 10.95 -7.45 -6.94
CA THR A 213 12.15 -8.30 -6.94
C THR A 213 13.24 -7.79 -7.89
N HIS A 214 12.87 -7.42 -9.11
CA HIS A 214 13.82 -7.12 -10.19
C HIS A 214 14.16 -5.63 -10.31
N ALA A 215 13.32 -4.75 -9.79
CA ALA A 215 13.48 -3.31 -9.99
C ALA A 215 13.52 -2.51 -8.68
N LEU A 216 12.48 -2.61 -7.86
CA LEU A 216 12.32 -1.73 -6.69
C LEU A 216 13.29 -2.08 -5.53
N ALA A 217 13.28 -3.32 -5.04
CA ALA A 217 14.08 -3.69 -3.87
C ALA A 217 15.60 -3.55 -4.12
N PRO A 218 16.13 -3.94 -5.29
CA PRO A 218 17.53 -3.68 -5.60
C PRO A 218 17.88 -2.18 -5.65
N ALA A 219 16.96 -1.31 -6.08
CA ALA A 219 17.17 0.13 -6.13
C ALA A 219 17.24 0.79 -4.73
N LEU A 220 16.76 0.12 -3.68
CA LEU A 220 16.89 0.57 -2.29
C LEU A 220 18.27 0.27 -1.68
N SER A 221 19.08 -0.56 -2.34
CA SER A 221 20.36 -1.06 -1.81
C SER A 221 21.60 -0.34 -2.39
N GLY A 222 21.40 0.63 -3.29
CA GLY A 222 22.45 1.45 -3.90
C GLY A 222 22.49 2.85 -3.34
#